data_AF-A0A5C7LJ83-F1
#
_entry.id   AF-A0A5C7LJ83-F1
#
_cell.length_a   1.000
_cell.length_b   1.000
_cell.length_c   1.000
_cell.angle_alpha   90.00
_cell.angle_beta   90.00
_cell.angle_gamma   90.00
#
_symmetry.space_group_name_H-M   'P 1'
#
loop_
_entity.id
_entity.type
_entity.pdbx_description
1 polymer ?
#
loop_
_entity_poly.entity_id
_entity_poly.type
_entity_poly.pdbx_seq_one_letter_code
_entity_poly.pdbx_strand_id
1 'polypeptide(L)' 'MSPLWSWALTIVGLSCFWLAGRKVWWAWYVGIAGQILWLTYSLLTQQWGFLAGVVAYTWVYVGNARRWTREHREEAAA' A
#
# COMPACT_ATOMS: atom_id res chain seq x y z
N MET A 1 -10.60 -20.04 -4.69
CA MET A 1 -9.57 -18.97 -4.66
C MET A 1 -8.21 -19.64 -4.75
N SER A 2 -7.41 -19.39 -5.78
CA SER A 2 -6.07 -19.98 -5.89
C SER A 2 -5.17 -19.47 -4.75
N PRO A 3 -4.34 -20.32 -4.12
CA PRO A 3 -3.46 -19.90 -3.01
C PRO A 3 -2.53 -18.74 -3.37
N LEU A 4 -2.25 -18.54 -4.67
CA LEU A 4 -1.48 -17.42 -5.20
C LEU A 4 -1.98 -16.04 -4.74
N TRP A 5 -3.29 -15.85 -4.59
CA TRP A 5 -3.86 -14.57 -4.15
C TRP A 5 -3.47 -14.22 -2.71
N SER A 6 -3.56 -15.18 -1.80
CA SER A 6 -3.20 -15.00 -0.40
C SER A 6 -1.71 -14.71 -0.24
N TRP A 7 -0.86 -15.41 -1.00
CA TRP A 7 0.58 -15.16 -1.02
C TRP A 7 0.93 -13.80 -1.62
N ALA A 8 0.30 -13.40 -2.72
CA ALA A 8 0.53 -12.09 -3.34
C ALA A 8 0.17 -10.94 -2.40
N LEU A 9 -1.01 -10.99 -1.76
CA LEU A 9 -1.44 -9.97 -0.78
C LEU A 9 -0.49 -9.89 0.42
N THR A 10 -0.03 -11.04 0.92
CA THR A 10 0.92 -11.12 2.04
C THR A 10 2.27 -10.53 1.66
N ILE A 11 2.84 -10.92 0.51
CA ILE A 11 4.16 -10.44 0.06
C ILE A 11 4.12 -8.92 -0.13
N VAL A 12 3.08 -8.38 -0.77
CA VAL A 12 3.00 -6.93 -1.02
C VAL A 12 2.78 -6.15 0.27
N GLY A 13 1.92 -6.62 1.16
CA GLY A 13 1.72 -6.01 2.48
C GLY A 13 2.99 -6.01 3.32
N LEU A 14 3.67 -7.16 3.40
CA LEU A 14 4.92 -7.30 4.15
C LEU A 14 6.03 -6.42 3.56
N SER A 15 6.13 -6.37 2.24
CA SER A 15 7.12 -5.54 1.52
C SER A 15 6.90 -4.05 1.80
N CYS A 16 5.65 -3.57 1.80
CA CYS A 16 5.32 -2.20 2.16
C CYS A 16 5.78 -1.87 3.59
N PHE A 17 5.43 -2.70 4.57
CA PHE A 17 5.82 -2.47 5.97
C PHE A 17 7.32 -2.57 6.20
N TRP A 18 7.99 -3.51 5.54
CA TRP A 18 9.44 -3.67 5.64
C TRP A 18 10.18 -2.45 5.06
N LEU A 19 9.76 -1.96 3.90
CA LEU A 19 10.31 -0.74 3.30
C LEU A 19 10.03 0.51 4.16
N ALA A 20 8.82 0.61 4.73
CA ALA A 20 8.46 1.70 5.63
C ALA A 20 9.31 1.67 6.92
N GLY A 21 9.57 0.48 7.48
CA GLY A 21 10.46 0.29 8.64
C GLY A 21 11.91 0.69 8.36
N ARG A 22 12.36 0.58 7.11
CA ARG A 22 13.67 1.06 6.65
C ARG A 22 13.69 2.56 6.28
N LYS A 23 12.62 3.30 6.58
CA LYS A 23 12.45 4.74 6.24
C LYS A 23 12.64 5.04 4.75
N VAL A 24 12.28 4.10 3.88
CA VAL A 24 12.36 4.29 2.43
C VAL A 24 11.21 5.17 1.96
N TRP A 25 11.51 6.34 1.38
CA TRP A 25 10.49 7.34 1.00
C TRP A 25 9.41 6.78 0.04
N TRP A 26 9.78 5.84 -0.84
CA TRP A 26 8.88 5.25 -1.83
C TRP A 26 8.09 4.04 -1.34
N ALA A 27 8.25 3.63 -0.06
CA ALA A 27 7.55 2.47 0.51
C ALA A 27 6.02 2.53 0.33
N TRP A 28 5.45 3.72 0.46
CA TRP A 28 4.00 3.94 0.37
C TRP A 28 3.43 3.71 -1.02
N TYR A 29 4.23 3.85 -2.09
CA TYR A 29 3.79 3.50 -3.45
C TYR A 29 3.59 1.98 -3.60
N VAL A 30 4.40 1.18 -2.90
CA VAL A 30 4.20 -0.29 -2.82
C VAL A 30 2.90 -0.61 -2.08
N GLY A 31 2.61 0.12 -1.01
CA GLY A 31 1.33 0.04 -0.30
C GLY A 31 0.14 0.32 -1.23
N ILE A 32 0.20 1.41 -2.01
CA ILE A 32 -0.85 1.78 -2.98
C ILE A 32 -1.01 0.69 -4.05
N ALA A 33 0.08 0.13 -4.58
CA ALA A 33 0.00 -1.00 -5.51
C ALA A 33 -0.68 -2.22 -4.86
N GLY A 34 -0.39 -2.50 -3.59
CA GLY A 34 -1.08 -3.52 -2.79
C GLY A 34 -2.58 -3.26 -2.63
N GLN A 35 -2.99 -2.00 -2.53
CA GLN A 35 -4.41 -1.65 -2.47
C GLN A 35 -5.15 -1.97 -3.76
N ILE A 36 -4.49 -1.92 -4.93
CA ILE A 36 -5.09 -2.34 -6.21
C ILE A 36 -5.37 -3.85 -6.19
N LEU A 37 -4.47 -4.65 -5.63
CA LEU A 37 -4.69 -6.09 -5.44
C LEU A 37 -5.84 -6.34 -4.47
N TRP A 38 -5.88 -5.65 -3.33
CA TRP A 38 -6.99 -5.76 -2.36
C TRP A 38 -8.32 -5.30 -2.94
N LEU A 39 -8.33 -4.25 -3.75
CA LEU A 39 -9.52 -3.77 -4.46
C LEU A 39 -10.05 -4.86 -5.39
N THR A 40 -9.19 -5.39 -6.25
CA THR A 40 -9.53 -6.46 -7.19
C THR A 40 -10.06 -7.68 -6.45
N TYR A 41 -9.39 -8.08 -5.37
CA TYR A 41 -9.81 -9.20 -4.53
C TYR A 41 -11.18 -8.95 -3.88
N SER A 42 -11.40 -7.78 -3.30
CA SER A 42 -12.67 -7.42 -2.64
C SER A 42 -13.86 -7.41 -3.59
N LEU A 43 -13.64 -6.96 -4.84
CA LEU A 43 -14.68 -6.93 -5.88
C LEU A 43 -14.99 -8.35 -6.37
N LEU A 44 -13.98 -9.17 -6.64
CA LEU A 44 -14.15 -10.55 -7.11
C LEU A 44 -14.82 -11.45 -6.04
N THR A 45 -14.58 -11.18 -4.76
CA THR A 45 -15.13 -11.96 -3.64
C THR A 45 -16.38 -11.33 -3.02
N GLN A 46 -16.83 -10.18 -3.55
CA GLN A 46 -17.95 -9.39 -3.03
C GLN A 46 -17.84 -9.07 -1.53
N GLN A 47 -16.61 -8.94 -1.02
CA GLN A 47 -16.34 -8.65 0.39
C GLN A 47 -16.28 -7.15 0.62
N TRP A 48 -17.46 -6.55 0.84
CA TRP A 48 -17.64 -5.11 1.06
C TRP A 48 -16.85 -4.56 2.26
N GLY A 49 -16.62 -5.38 3.30
CA GLY A 49 -15.77 -5.00 4.44
C GLY A 49 -14.33 -4.72 4.03
N PHE A 50 -13.77 -5.50 3.10
CA PHE A 50 -12.45 -5.24 2.56
C PHE A 50 -12.44 -4.03 1.63
N LEU A 51 -13.52 -3.76 0.91
CA LEU A 51 -13.62 -2.55 0.08
C LEU A 51 -13.52 -1.27 0.94
N ALA A 52 -14.19 -1.24 2.09
CA ALA A 52 -14.06 -0.13 3.05
C ALA A 52 -12.61 0.01 3.55
N GLY A 53 -11.97 -1.10 3.88
CA GLY A 53 -10.54 -1.14 4.22
C GLY A 53 -9.67 -0.60 3.08
N VAL A 54 -9.97 -0.96 1.83
CA VAL A 54 -9.23 -0.49 0.65
C VAL A 54 -9.21 1.03 0.58
N VAL A 55 -10.37 1.66 0.77
CA VAL A 55 -10.52 3.12 0.75
C VAL A 55 -9.73 3.76 1.90
N ALA A 56 -9.91 3.27 3.13
CA ALA A 56 -9.24 3.81 4.31
C ALA A 56 -7.71 3.72 4.22
N TYR A 57 -7.17 2.54 3.88
CA TYR A 57 -5.73 2.36 3.75
C TYR A 57 -5.14 3.11 2.54
N THR A 58 -5.86 3.20 1.42
CA THR A 58 -5.44 4.03 0.28
C THR A 58 -5.27 5.49 0.69
N TRP A 59 -6.21 6.04 1.45
CA TRP A 59 -6.12 7.41 1.96
C TRP A 59 -4.85 7.63 2.81
N VAL A 60 -4.58 6.71 3.74
CA VAL A 60 -3.38 6.76 4.59
C VAL A 60 -2.10 6.66 3.76
N TYR A 61 -2.02 5.70 2.84
CA TYR A 61 -0.83 5.50 2.02
C TYR A 61 -0.56 6.67 1.08
N VAL A 62 -1.59 7.25 0.46
CA VAL A 62 -1.45 8.45 -0.37
C VAL A 62 -0.99 9.65 0.48
N GLY A 63 -1.55 9.83 1.68
CA GLY A 63 -1.13 10.89 2.60
C GLY A 63 0.35 10.77 2.98
N ASN A 64 0.79 9.57 3.38
CA ASN A 64 2.18 9.31 3.74
C ASN A 64 3.12 9.41 2.53
N ALA A 65 2.72 8.90 1.37
CA ALA A 65 3.50 9.01 0.13
C ALA A 65 3.78 10.47 -0.20
N ARG A 66 2.77 11.35 -0.13
CA ARG A 66 2.93 12.78 -0.38
C ARG A 66 3.85 13.44 0.64
N ARG A 67 3.67 13.13 1.93
CA ARG A 67 4.49 13.69 3.01
C ARG A 67 5.96 13.29 2.87
N TRP A 68 6.25 12.00 2.74
CA TRP A 68 7.64 11.50 2.64
C TRP A 68 8.30 11.89 1.33
N THR A 69 7.55 11.97 0.23
CA THR A 69 8.09 12.48 -1.05
C THR A 69 8.45 13.96 -0.96
N ARG A 70 7.70 14.75 -0.16
CA ARG A 70 8.04 16.15 0.07
C ARG A 70 9.28 16.29 0.94
N GLU A 71 9.32 15.59 2.09
CA GLU A 71 10.49 15.56 2.99
C GLU A 71 11.77 15.16 2.23
N HIS A 72 11.71 14.12 1.39
CA HIS A 72 12.86 13.69 0.59
C HIS A 72 13.31 14.71 -0.47
N ARG A 73 12.38 15.48 -1.07
CA ARG A 73 12.76 16.56 -2.00
C ARG A 73 13.38 17.74 -1.29
N GLU A 74 12.90 18.08 -0.10
CA GLU A 74 13.47 19.15 0.73
C GLU A 74 14.90 18.78 1.15
N GLU A 75 15.14 17.53 1.58
CA GLU A 75 16.48 17.02 1.86
C GLU A 75 17.41 17.03 0.64
N ALA A 76 16.91 16.68 -0.55
CA ALA A 76 17.72 16.66 -1.77
C ALA A 76 18.05 18.05 -2.34
N ALA A 77 17.31 19.08 -1.93
CA ALA A 77 17.51 20.46 -2.39
C ALA A 77 18.37 21.30 -1.42
N ALA A 78 18.65 20.78 -0.22
CA ALA A 78 19.50 21.39 0.81
C ALA A 78 20.97 20.97 0.64
#